data_AF-A0A090RV32-F1
#
_entry.id   AF-A0A090RV32-F1
#
_cell.length_a   1.000
_cell.length_b   1.000
_cell.length_c   1.000
_cell.angle_alpha   90.00
_cell.angle_beta   90.00
_cell.angle_gamma   90.00
#
_symmetry.space_group_name_H-M   'P 1'
#
loop_
_entity.id
_entity.type
_entity.pdbx_description
1 polymer ?
#
loop_
_entity_poly.entity_id
_entity_poly.type
_entity_poly.pdbx_seq_one_letter_code
_entity_poly.pdbx_strand_id
1 'polypeptide(L)'
;MDTAPDASGKNVKPQLVENYQGGDIALGKGDEVLSPIQYPDLHDLHGHDIITTDGTTLLGADNKAGIAEIISAVEYLLQHPEIPHGDIKIGFTPDEEIGRGADLFDVAKFGAEWAYTVDGGPVGELEYENFNAAAAVVEFLGVSVHPGTAKGKMVNAMTAASRFHADMPAAETQSAHLVMKVSII
;
A
#
# COMPACT_ATOMS: atom_id res chain seq x y z
N MET A 1 -9.03 -9.66 -8.86
CA MET A 1 -8.42 -8.50 -8.21
C MET A 1 -7.00 -8.84 -7.88
N ASP A 2 -6.09 -7.92 -8.22
CA ASP A 2 -4.72 -7.89 -7.77
C ASP A 2 -4.63 -7.69 -6.24
N THR A 3 -3.43 -7.87 -5.72
CA THR A 3 -3.01 -7.63 -4.34
C THR A 3 -1.57 -7.16 -4.41
N ALA A 4 -1.10 -6.49 -3.38
CA ALA A 4 0.28 -6.03 -3.28
C ALA A 4 1.30 -7.11 -3.71
N PRO A 5 2.36 -6.73 -4.45
CA PRO A 5 3.34 -7.67 -4.99
C PRO A 5 4.30 -8.25 -3.94
N ASP A 6 4.27 -7.72 -2.71
CA ASP A 6 5.21 -8.04 -1.64
C ASP A 6 5.12 -9.49 -1.15
N ALA A 7 3.96 -10.14 -1.29
CA ALA A 7 3.79 -11.55 -0.98
C ALA A 7 2.69 -12.20 -1.85
N SER A 8 2.70 -13.54 -1.91
CA SER A 8 1.75 -14.29 -2.75
C SER A 8 0.31 -14.13 -2.26
N GLY A 9 -0.60 -13.72 -3.15
CA GLY A 9 -2.05 -13.81 -2.96
C GLY A 9 -2.69 -15.11 -3.47
N LYS A 10 -1.88 -16.13 -3.82
CA LYS A 10 -2.37 -17.41 -4.36
C LYS A 10 -2.61 -18.43 -3.26
N ASN A 11 -3.76 -19.13 -3.32
CA ASN A 11 -4.16 -20.17 -2.36
C ASN A 11 -4.24 -19.67 -0.91
N VAL A 12 -4.75 -18.46 -0.71
CA VAL A 12 -4.94 -17.85 0.61
C VAL A 12 -5.78 -18.76 1.51
N LYS A 13 -5.33 -18.96 2.75
CA LYS A 13 -6.03 -19.72 3.78
C LYS A 13 -6.40 -18.78 4.94
N PRO A 14 -7.58 -18.14 4.88
CA PRO A 14 -7.99 -17.25 5.94
C PRO A 14 -8.22 -18.01 7.24
N GLN A 15 -7.89 -17.36 8.36
CA GLN A 15 -8.17 -17.81 9.71
C GLN A 15 -9.19 -16.85 10.32
N LEU A 16 -10.20 -17.37 11.02
CA LEU A 16 -11.18 -16.58 11.75
C LEU A 16 -10.86 -16.65 13.25
N VAL A 17 -10.69 -15.49 13.87
CA VAL A 17 -10.57 -15.32 15.31
C VAL A 17 -11.84 -14.64 15.79
N GLU A 18 -12.76 -15.44 16.32
CA GLU A 18 -14.05 -14.93 16.79
C GLU A 18 -13.91 -14.20 18.12
N ASN A 19 -14.64 -13.10 18.28
CA ASN A 19 -14.77 -12.33 19.51
C ASN A 19 -13.41 -12.08 20.18
N TYR A 20 -12.46 -11.51 19.44
CA TYR A 20 -11.09 -11.26 19.89
C TYR A 20 -11.06 -10.51 21.24
N GLN A 21 -10.31 -11.01 22.23
CA GLN A 21 -10.26 -10.45 23.59
C GLN A 21 -8.89 -9.84 23.94
N GLY A 22 -8.09 -9.52 22.93
CA GLY A 22 -6.70 -9.10 23.11
C GLY A 22 -5.72 -10.28 23.10
N GLY A 23 -4.43 -9.93 23.14
CA GLY A 23 -3.32 -10.90 23.08
C GLY A 23 -2.86 -11.22 21.66
N ASP A 24 -1.81 -12.03 21.55
CA ASP A 24 -1.21 -12.34 20.26
C ASP A 24 -2.09 -13.29 19.44
N ILE A 25 -2.20 -13.03 18.13
CA ILE A 25 -2.88 -13.91 17.17
C ILE A 25 -1.82 -14.66 16.37
N ALA A 26 -1.79 -15.99 16.47
CA ALA A 26 -0.88 -16.82 15.69
C ALA A 26 -1.27 -16.90 14.21
N LEU A 27 -0.28 -16.73 13.33
CA LEU A 27 -0.44 -16.88 11.90
C LEU A 27 -0.09 -18.33 11.50
N GLY A 28 -1.13 -19.14 11.30
CA GLY A 28 -1.00 -20.55 10.94
C GLY A 28 -0.36 -21.39 12.03
N LYS A 29 0.69 -22.14 11.67
CA LYS A 29 1.44 -23.03 12.57
C LYS A 29 2.88 -22.58 12.81
N GLY A 30 3.27 -21.42 12.26
CA GLY A 30 4.61 -20.86 12.40
C GLY A 30 4.77 -20.07 13.70
N ASP A 31 5.92 -19.41 13.82
CA ASP A 31 6.23 -18.51 14.94
C ASP A 31 5.75 -17.07 14.71
N GLU A 32 5.15 -16.79 13.55
CA GLU A 32 4.63 -15.46 13.21
C GLU A 32 3.33 -15.17 13.96
N VAL A 33 3.26 -13.96 14.52
CA VAL A 33 2.12 -13.51 15.31
C VAL A 33 1.77 -12.06 14.98
N LEU A 34 0.49 -11.72 15.05
CA LEU A 34 0.04 -10.34 15.19
C LEU A 34 -0.03 -10.04 16.68
N SER A 35 0.90 -9.22 17.16
CA SER A 35 0.98 -8.83 18.57
C SER A 35 0.51 -7.39 18.77
N PRO A 36 -0.32 -7.09 19.80
CA PRO A 36 -0.70 -5.72 20.14
C PRO A 36 0.49 -4.81 20.51
N ILE A 37 1.64 -5.39 20.86
CA ILE A 37 2.88 -4.63 21.09
C ILE A 37 3.39 -4.01 19.79
N GLN A 38 3.26 -4.74 18.68
CA GLN A 38 3.69 -4.29 17.35
C GLN A 38 2.57 -3.52 16.63
N TYR A 39 1.32 -3.93 16.83
CA TYR A 39 0.13 -3.36 16.20
C TYR A 39 -0.86 -2.92 17.27
N PRO A 40 -0.66 -1.72 17.87
CA PRO A 40 -1.49 -1.23 18.97
C PRO A 40 -2.99 -1.15 18.63
N ASP A 41 -3.33 -1.01 17.35
CA ASP A 41 -4.71 -0.95 16.86
C ASP A 41 -5.54 -2.19 17.22
N LEU A 42 -4.88 -3.34 17.49
CA LEU A 42 -5.55 -4.54 18.00
C LEU A 42 -6.26 -4.29 19.33
N HIS A 43 -5.82 -3.33 20.14
CA HIS A 43 -6.48 -2.98 21.41
C HIS A 43 -7.90 -2.45 21.22
N ASP A 44 -8.18 -1.82 20.07
CA ASP A 44 -9.50 -1.27 19.74
C ASP A 44 -10.44 -2.32 19.15
N LEU A 45 -9.94 -3.54 18.85
CA LEU A 45 -10.70 -4.62 18.22
C LEU A 45 -11.26 -5.65 19.23
N HIS A 46 -11.28 -5.33 20.52
CA HIS A 46 -11.88 -6.21 21.52
C HIS A 46 -13.38 -6.43 21.24
N GLY A 47 -13.79 -7.71 21.19
CA GLY A 47 -15.15 -8.13 20.87
C GLY A 47 -15.44 -8.30 19.39
N HIS A 48 -14.50 -7.96 18.50
CA HIS A 48 -14.66 -8.12 17.06
C HIS A 48 -14.19 -9.50 16.57
N ASP A 49 -14.81 -9.97 15.49
CA ASP A 49 -14.28 -11.10 14.73
C ASP A 49 -13.18 -10.60 13.80
N ILE A 50 -12.00 -11.24 13.84
CA ILE A 50 -10.83 -10.85 13.04
C ILE A 50 -10.52 -11.96 12.05
N ILE A 51 -10.40 -11.59 10.78
CA ILE A 51 -9.95 -12.51 9.72
C ILE A 51 -8.49 -12.21 9.42
N THR A 52 -7.62 -13.21 9.52
CA THR A 52 -6.19 -13.07 9.24
C THR A 52 -5.75 -14.06 8.16
N THR A 53 -4.54 -13.86 7.64
CA THR A 53 -3.81 -14.86 6.86
C THR A 53 -3.26 -15.97 7.78
N ASP A 54 -2.70 -17.04 7.21
CA ASP A 54 -1.94 -18.08 7.92
C ASP A 54 -0.42 -17.80 7.97
N GLY A 55 0.02 -16.60 7.57
CA GLY A 55 1.41 -16.16 7.51
C GLY A 55 2.12 -16.51 6.19
N THR A 56 1.58 -17.43 5.39
CA THR A 56 2.25 -17.87 4.15
C THR A 56 1.88 -17.04 2.90
N THR A 57 0.85 -16.22 3.02
CA THR A 57 0.26 -15.43 1.93
C THR A 57 -0.24 -14.08 2.44
N LEU A 58 -0.47 -13.12 1.54
CA LEU A 58 -1.32 -11.98 1.85
C LEU A 58 -2.77 -12.45 2.02
N LEU A 59 -3.53 -11.78 2.89
CA LEU A 59 -4.98 -12.00 2.96
C LEU A 59 -5.69 -11.46 1.72
N GLY A 60 -5.23 -10.30 1.22
CA GLY A 60 -5.88 -9.55 0.15
C GLY A 60 -7.17 -8.87 0.61
N ALA A 61 -7.25 -8.48 1.89
CA ALA A 61 -8.33 -7.63 2.39
C ALA A 61 -8.35 -6.32 1.61
N ASP A 62 -7.17 -5.72 1.43
CA ASP A 62 -6.91 -4.73 0.41
C ASP A 62 -6.84 -5.40 -0.99
N ASN A 63 -7.77 -5.16 -1.92
CA ASN A 63 -9.08 -4.53 -1.73
C ASN A 63 -10.25 -5.50 -2.02
N LYS A 64 -10.15 -6.76 -1.57
CA LYS A 64 -11.29 -7.69 -1.68
C LYS A 64 -12.36 -7.42 -0.62
N ALA A 65 -12.03 -6.74 0.48
CA ALA A 65 -12.98 -6.32 1.50
C ALA A 65 -13.97 -5.29 0.92
N GLY A 66 -13.46 -4.21 0.32
CA GLY A 66 -14.33 -3.19 -0.31
C GLY A 66 -15.18 -3.76 -1.44
N ILE A 67 -14.63 -4.69 -2.25
CA ILE A 67 -15.43 -5.40 -3.27
C ILE A 67 -16.57 -6.20 -2.64
N ALA A 68 -16.28 -6.96 -1.58
CA ALA A 68 -17.29 -7.76 -0.88
C ALA A 68 -18.38 -6.87 -0.27
N GLU A 69 -18.00 -5.72 0.31
CA GLU A 69 -18.92 -4.72 0.86
C GLU A 69 -19.81 -4.12 -0.22
N ILE A 70 -19.25 -3.70 -1.36
CA ILE A 70 -20.01 -3.17 -2.51
C ILE A 70 -21.03 -4.20 -3.02
N ILE A 71 -20.61 -5.44 -3.24
CA ILE A 71 -21.49 -6.50 -3.74
C ILE A 71 -22.61 -6.79 -2.73
N SER A 72 -22.27 -6.83 -1.44
CA SER A 72 -23.26 -7.07 -0.36
C SER A 72 -24.26 -5.93 -0.26
N ALA A 73 -23.83 -4.68 -0.40
CA ALA A 73 -24.71 -3.52 -0.42
C ALA A 73 -25.67 -3.56 -1.62
N VAL A 74 -25.19 -3.94 -2.81
CA VAL A 74 -26.03 -4.11 -4.00
C VAL A 74 -27.06 -5.22 -3.80
N GLU A 75 -26.63 -6.37 -3.30
CA GLU A 75 -27.53 -7.47 -2.98
C GLU A 75 -28.63 -7.03 -2.00
N TYR A 76 -28.24 -6.32 -0.94
CA TYR A 76 -29.17 -5.81 0.06
C TYR A 76 -30.21 -4.86 -0.55
N LEU A 77 -29.80 -3.90 -1.39
CA LEU A 77 -30.72 -2.97 -2.05
C LEU A 77 -31.66 -3.67 -3.04
N LEU A 78 -31.18 -4.69 -3.75
CA LEU A 78 -32.02 -5.50 -4.64
C LEU A 78 -33.08 -6.32 -3.87
N GLN A 79 -32.74 -6.78 -2.67
CA GLN A 79 -33.66 -7.52 -1.79
C GLN A 79 -34.65 -6.61 -1.06
N HIS A 80 -34.34 -5.32 -0.92
CA HIS A 80 -35.13 -4.33 -0.19
C HIS A 80 -35.54 -3.15 -1.12
N PRO A 81 -36.40 -3.40 -2.13
CA PRO A 81 -36.80 -2.38 -3.11
C PRO A 81 -37.58 -1.21 -2.52
N GLU A 82 -38.03 -1.31 -1.27
CA GLU A 82 -38.62 -0.22 -0.50
C GLU A 82 -37.60 0.87 -0.12
N ILE A 83 -36.30 0.58 -0.16
CA ILE A 83 -35.23 1.55 0.10
C ILE A 83 -35.05 2.40 -1.17
N PRO A 84 -35.43 3.69 -1.15
CA PRO A 84 -35.28 4.54 -2.31
C PRO A 84 -33.79 4.83 -2.56
N HIS A 85 -33.34 4.62 -3.80
CA HIS A 85 -32.01 5.00 -4.23
C HIS A 85 -32.04 5.51 -5.68
N GLY A 86 -31.05 6.31 -6.05
CA GLY A 86 -30.84 6.73 -7.43
C GLY A 86 -30.10 5.67 -8.24
N ASP A 87 -29.59 6.09 -9.39
CA ASP A 87 -28.64 5.28 -10.16
C ASP A 87 -27.35 5.06 -9.37
N ILE A 88 -26.95 3.79 -9.21
CA ILE A 88 -25.68 3.42 -8.58
C ILE A 88 -24.74 2.93 -9.70
N LYS A 89 -23.57 3.56 -9.83
CA LYS A 89 -22.53 3.17 -10.79
C LYS A 89 -21.40 2.46 -10.03
N ILE A 90 -20.98 1.32 -10.53
CA ILE A 90 -19.96 0.47 -9.89
C ILE A 90 -18.87 0.16 -10.90
N GLY A 91 -17.62 0.40 -10.50
CA GLY A 91 -16.43 0.11 -11.29
C GLY A 91 -15.45 -0.70 -10.45
N PHE A 92 -14.83 -1.70 -11.07
CA PHE A 92 -13.72 -2.45 -10.49
C PHE A 92 -12.51 -2.25 -11.39
N THR A 93 -11.47 -1.63 -10.85
CA THR A 93 -10.22 -1.34 -11.57
C THR A 93 -9.20 -2.46 -11.39
N PRO A 94 -8.45 -2.83 -12.44
CA PRO A 94 -7.30 -3.73 -12.31
C PRO A 94 -6.01 -2.94 -12.02
N ASP A 95 -4.97 -3.59 -11.50
CA ASP A 95 -3.59 -3.05 -11.48
C ASP A 95 -3.44 -1.73 -10.67
N GLU A 96 -4.23 -1.57 -9.61
CA GLU A 96 -4.11 -0.43 -8.68
C GLU A 96 -2.74 -0.46 -8.00
N GLU A 97 -2.33 -1.64 -7.54
CA GLU A 97 -1.15 -1.89 -6.69
C GLU A 97 0.19 -1.61 -7.41
N ILE A 98 0.13 -1.36 -8.72
CA ILE A 98 1.27 -0.98 -9.57
C ILE A 98 1.11 0.41 -10.20
N GLY A 99 0.16 1.20 -9.69
CA GLY A 99 -0.11 2.57 -10.08
C GLY A 99 -0.78 2.73 -11.43
N ARG A 100 -1.56 1.74 -11.90
CA ARG A 100 -2.20 1.75 -13.23
C ARG A 100 -3.72 1.65 -13.19
N GLY A 101 -4.32 1.56 -12.01
CA GLY A 101 -5.76 1.33 -11.84
C GLY A 101 -6.66 2.37 -12.53
N ALA A 102 -6.22 3.62 -12.55
CA ALA A 102 -6.99 4.72 -13.13
C ALA A 102 -6.55 5.12 -14.55
N ASP A 103 -5.42 4.61 -15.06
CA ASP A 103 -4.78 5.09 -16.30
C ASP A 103 -5.71 5.04 -17.52
N LEU A 104 -6.55 3.99 -17.58
CA LEU A 104 -7.47 3.73 -18.70
C LEU A 104 -8.93 3.80 -18.29
N PHE A 105 -9.25 4.42 -17.15
CA PHE A 105 -10.62 4.50 -16.65
C PHE A 105 -11.45 5.50 -17.47
N ASP A 106 -12.47 5.00 -18.17
CA ASP A 106 -13.36 5.83 -18.99
C ASP A 106 -14.42 6.53 -18.12
N VAL A 107 -14.07 7.72 -17.64
CA VAL A 107 -14.92 8.56 -16.79
C VAL A 107 -16.24 8.92 -17.48
N ALA A 108 -16.19 9.23 -18.78
CA ALA A 108 -17.39 9.62 -19.53
C ALA A 108 -18.38 8.46 -19.62
N LYS A 109 -17.88 7.23 -19.83
CA LYS A 109 -18.70 6.02 -19.82
C LYS A 109 -19.19 5.64 -18.42
N PHE A 110 -18.39 5.89 -17.38
CA PHE A 110 -18.79 5.64 -15.99
C PHE A 110 -20.00 6.49 -15.59
N GLY A 111 -20.01 7.76 -16.01
CA GLY A 111 -21.21 8.59 -16.02
C GLY A 111 -21.76 8.96 -14.64
N ALA A 112 -20.92 8.95 -13.60
CA ALA A 112 -21.25 9.46 -12.27
C ALA A 112 -20.71 10.88 -12.09
N GLU A 113 -21.42 11.74 -11.35
CA GLU A 113 -20.97 13.10 -11.03
C GLU A 113 -19.87 13.10 -9.95
N TRP A 114 -19.93 12.14 -9.03
CA TRP A 114 -18.90 11.85 -8.03
C TRP A 114 -18.86 10.33 -7.78
N ALA A 115 -17.76 9.87 -7.18
CA ALA A 115 -17.56 8.48 -6.79
C ALA A 115 -16.74 8.42 -5.51
N TYR A 116 -16.77 7.26 -4.85
CA TYR A 116 -15.95 6.94 -3.68
C TYR A 116 -15.22 5.64 -3.95
N THR A 117 -13.93 5.59 -3.63
CA THR A 117 -13.19 4.34 -3.52
C THR A 117 -13.47 3.73 -2.16
N VAL A 118 -13.84 2.45 -2.13
CA VAL A 118 -13.98 1.69 -0.88
C VAL A 118 -12.66 0.97 -0.67
N ASP A 119 -11.64 1.75 -0.28
CA ASP A 119 -10.23 1.33 -0.24
C ASP A 119 -9.46 1.96 0.93
N GLY A 120 -10.20 2.42 1.94
CA GLY A 120 -9.63 2.99 3.16
C GLY A 120 -9.27 1.90 4.18
N GLY A 121 -8.78 2.33 5.34
CA GLY A 121 -8.42 1.42 6.42
C GLY A 121 -9.50 1.35 7.50
N PRO A 122 -9.41 2.13 8.59
CA PRO A 122 -10.34 2.05 9.71
C PRO A 122 -11.80 2.40 9.35
N VAL A 123 -12.73 1.76 10.04
CA VAL A 123 -14.15 2.08 9.92
C VAL A 123 -14.41 3.53 10.34
N GLY A 124 -15.06 4.29 9.46
CA GLY A 124 -15.38 5.72 9.70
C GLY A 124 -14.33 6.69 9.16
N GLU A 125 -13.26 6.19 8.54
CA GLU A 125 -12.27 7.00 7.84
C GLU A 125 -12.83 7.62 6.55
N LEU A 126 -12.39 8.85 6.24
CA LEU A 126 -12.65 9.52 4.98
C LEU A 126 -11.40 10.30 4.58
N GLU A 127 -10.77 9.87 3.50
CA GLU A 127 -9.61 10.54 2.91
C GLU A 127 -10.05 11.36 1.69
N TYR A 128 -9.76 12.65 1.71
CA TYR A 128 -10.08 13.59 0.61
C TYR A 128 -8.89 14.47 0.22
N GLU A 129 -7.73 14.25 0.84
CA GLU A 129 -6.48 14.94 0.57
C GLU A 129 -5.42 13.90 0.23
N ASN A 130 -4.59 14.18 -0.78
CA ASN A 130 -3.47 13.33 -1.17
C ASN A 130 -2.22 14.18 -1.41
N PHE A 131 -1.05 13.54 -1.43
CA PHE A 131 0.20 14.24 -1.74
C PHE A 131 0.36 14.48 -3.25
N ASN A 132 1.12 15.52 -3.60
CA ASN A 132 1.62 15.70 -4.96
C ASN A 132 2.94 14.93 -5.10
N ALA A 133 2.98 13.98 -6.03
CA ALA A 133 4.16 13.14 -6.25
C ALA A 133 5.03 13.70 -7.39
N ALA A 134 6.35 13.75 -7.17
CA ALA A 134 7.32 13.99 -8.23
C ALA A 134 8.54 13.09 -8.02
N ALA A 135 9.05 12.49 -9.11
CA ALA A 135 10.25 11.69 -9.09
C ALA A 135 11.44 12.51 -9.62
N ALA A 136 12.55 12.51 -8.88
CA ALA A 136 13.81 13.08 -9.33
C ALA A 136 14.86 11.98 -9.45
N VAL A 137 15.52 11.90 -10.61
CA VAL A 137 16.69 11.04 -10.81
C VAL A 137 17.93 11.93 -10.81
N VAL A 138 18.77 11.78 -9.79
CA VAL A 138 20.05 12.48 -9.69
C VAL A 138 21.16 11.53 -10.08
N GLU A 139 21.88 11.86 -11.15
CA GLU A 139 23.03 11.08 -11.61
C GLU A 139 24.34 11.72 -11.16
N PHE A 140 25.17 10.94 -10.45
CA PHE A 140 26.49 11.35 -10.02
C PHE A 140 27.55 10.72 -10.91
N LEU A 141 28.31 11.57 -11.61
CA LEU A 141 29.40 11.15 -12.49
C LEU A 141 30.75 11.44 -11.84
N GLY A 142 31.57 10.40 -11.70
CA GLY A 142 32.92 10.48 -11.18
C GLY A 142 33.99 10.47 -12.27
N VAL A 143 35.25 10.48 -11.84
CA VAL A 143 36.43 10.26 -12.67
C VAL A 143 37.21 9.11 -12.06
N SER A 144 37.24 7.98 -12.76
CA SER A 144 37.94 6.78 -12.31
C SER A 144 39.44 6.85 -12.63
N VAL A 145 40.26 6.51 -11.64
CA VAL A 145 41.71 6.35 -11.77
C VAL A 145 42.16 5.26 -10.81
N HIS A 146 43.31 4.63 -11.11
CA HIS A 146 43.86 3.61 -10.22
C HIS A 146 44.05 4.17 -8.79
N PRO A 147 43.51 3.52 -7.73
CA PRO A 147 43.53 4.08 -6.37
C PRO A 147 44.93 4.46 -5.86
N GLY A 148 45.95 3.68 -6.24
CA GLY A 148 47.35 3.97 -5.88
C GLY A 148 47.93 5.27 -6.44
N THR A 149 47.31 5.87 -7.47
CA THR A 149 47.75 7.14 -8.10
C THR A 149 46.65 8.21 -8.10
N ALA A 150 45.61 8.01 -7.29
CA ALA A 150 44.35 8.75 -7.33
C ALA A 150 44.41 10.18 -6.78
N LYS A 151 45.42 10.50 -5.96
CA LYS A 151 45.52 11.79 -5.27
C LYS A 151 45.49 12.96 -6.26
N GLY A 152 44.50 13.83 -6.14
CA GLY A 152 44.30 15.00 -7.01
C GLY A 152 43.79 14.68 -8.42
N LYS A 153 43.39 13.44 -8.70
CA LYS A 153 42.91 12.99 -10.03
C LYS A 153 41.53 12.34 -9.98
N MET A 154 41.26 11.53 -8.94
CA MET A 154 39.98 10.85 -8.79
C MET A 154 38.87 11.81 -8.37
N VAL A 155 37.69 11.64 -8.97
CA VAL A 155 36.43 12.17 -8.44
C VAL A 155 35.55 10.98 -8.10
N ASN A 156 35.34 10.73 -6.81
CA ASN A 156 34.55 9.59 -6.37
C ASN A 156 33.06 9.94 -6.37
N ALA A 157 32.31 9.35 -7.31
CA ALA A 157 30.87 9.57 -7.46
C ALA A 157 30.08 9.17 -6.20
N MET A 158 30.49 8.11 -5.49
CA MET A 158 29.86 7.70 -4.23
C MET A 158 30.04 8.77 -3.15
N THR A 159 31.22 9.39 -3.05
CA THR A 159 31.45 10.48 -2.10
C THR A 159 30.58 11.69 -2.42
N ALA A 160 30.38 12.01 -3.70
CA ALA A 160 29.48 13.09 -4.10
C ALA A 160 28.01 12.77 -3.74
N ALA A 161 27.56 11.54 -4.01
CA ALA A 161 26.21 11.08 -3.65
C ALA A 161 25.98 11.09 -2.14
N SER A 162 26.94 10.61 -1.34
CA SER A 162 26.85 10.62 0.12
C SER A 162 26.79 12.04 0.69
N ARG A 163 27.54 13.00 0.12
CA ARG A 163 27.47 14.41 0.53
C ARG A 163 26.12 15.02 0.19
N PHE A 164 25.64 14.79 -1.03
CA PHE A 164 24.32 15.24 -1.43
C PHE A 164 23.23 14.70 -0.49
N HIS A 165 23.28 13.41 -0.14
CA HIS A 165 22.34 12.83 0.82
C HIS A 165 22.43 13.48 2.20
N ALA A 166 23.65 13.70 2.70
CA ALA A 166 23.88 14.30 4.01
C ALA A 166 23.44 15.78 4.10
N ASP A 167 23.46 16.49 2.97
CA ASP A 167 23.03 17.89 2.87
C ASP A 167 21.49 18.03 2.73
N MET A 168 20.75 16.93 2.53
CA MET A 168 19.29 16.95 2.48
C MET A 168 18.71 17.37 3.85
N PRO A 169 17.60 18.13 3.90
CA PRO A 169 16.97 18.53 5.15
C PRO A 169 16.45 17.30 5.93
N ALA A 170 17.19 16.88 6.94
CA ALA A 170 16.93 15.63 7.66
C ALA A 170 15.54 15.57 8.32
N ALA A 171 14.97 16.71 8.73
CA ALA A 171 13.64 16.80 9.33
C ALA A 171 12.49 16.70 8.32
N GLU A 172 12.77 16.95 7.03
CA GLU A 172 11.77 16.96 5.95
C GLU A 172 11.99 15.79 4.97
N THR A 173 13.04 14.98 5.19
CA THR A 173 13.36 13.82 4.38
C THR A 173 12.90 12.57 5.11
N GLN A 174 11.78 11.99 4.65
CA GLN A 174 11.40 10.65 5.08
C GLN A 174 12.47 9.65 4.61
N SER A 175 12.68 8.58 5.37
CA SER A 175 13.68 7.55 5.06
C SER A 175 13.48 6.81 3.73
N ALA A 176 12.41 7.10 2.98
CA ALA A 176 12.02 6.40 1.77
C ALA A 176 11.81 7.36 0.59
N HIS A 177 12.22 6.89 -0.59
CA HIS A 177 11.92 7.40 -1.95
C HIS A 177 12.82 8.48 -2.59
N LEU A 178 14.14 8.46 -2.33
CA LEU A 178 15.10 9.04 -3.29
C LEU A 178 15.90 7.94 -4.00
N VAL A 179 15.74 7.86 -5.32
CA VAL A 179 16.52 6.93 -6.17
C VAL A 179 17.75 7.65 -6.70
N MET A 180 18.91 7.37 -6.10
CA MET A 180 20.19 7.86 -6.59
C MET A 180 20.80 6.86 -7.58
N LYS A 181 21.20 7.33 -8.76
CA LYS A 181 22.02 6.54 -9.68
C LYS A 181 23.47 7.02 -9.59
N VAL A 182 24.37 6.09 -9.25
CA VAL A 182 25.80 6.38 -9.20
C VAL A 182 26.47 5.62 -10.34
N SER A 183 27.05 6.37 -11.28
CA SER A 183 27.73 5.83 -12.44
C SER A 183 29.23 6.11 -12.32
N ILE A 184 30.05 5.11 -12.65
CA ILE A 184 31.50 5.27 -12.78
C ILE A 184 31.81 5.26 -14.27
N ILE A 185 32.34 6.37 -14.78
CA ILE A 185 32.94 6.46 -16.12
C ILE A 185 34.45 6.27 -15.99
#